data_AF-A0AAX1XBY8-F1
#
_entry.id   AF-A0AAX1XBY8-F1
#
_cell.length_a   1.000
_cell.length_b   1.000
_cell.length_c   1.000
_cell.angle_alpha   90.00
_cell.angle_beta   90.00
_cell.angle_gamma   90.00
#
_symmetry.space_group_name_H-M   'P 1'
#
loop_
_entity.id
_entity.type
_entity.pdbx_description
1 polymer ?
#
loop_
_entity_poly.entity_id
_entity_poly.type
_entity_poly.pdbx_seq_one_letter_code
_entity_poly.pdbx_strand_id
1 'polypeptide(L)'
;MALGAAAALGALTPALADTTFLNVSYDPTRELYQDVNQAFGKEWKARTGETVNFKQSHGGSGAQARSVLDGLQADVVTLALAYDIDALANKGLVSKDWQKRLPDNASPYTSTIVFLVRKGNPKGIKDWDDLVKPGVSIVTPNPKTSGGARWNYLAAWAYAQHQPGGTAQTAKDFVTKLYRNAGVLDSDARGATTSFVQRGIGDVLIAWENEAFLSIKEFGADKFEIVVPSASILAEPPVAVVDKVVDKKGTRKLADAYLNFLYSRQGQEIAARNYYRPRSRDVPAALTKQFPKLKLYTVDDTFGGWTQAQKTHFADGGVFDSIYKPQ
;
A
#
# COMPACT_ATOMS: atom_id res chain seq x y z
N MET A 1 -24.03 -43.04 -61.27
CA MET A 1 -23.73 -43.10 -59.82
C MET A 1 -23.12 -41.77 -59.42
N ALA A 2 -23.84 -41.00 -58.61
CA ALA A 2 -23.38 -39.73 -58.07
C ALA A 2 -22.80 -39.96 -56.66
N LEU A 3 -21.60 -39.44 -56.39
CA LEU A 3 -21.11 -39.25 -55.03
C LEU A 3 -20.74 -37.78 -54.86
N GLY A 4 -21.51 -37.10 -54.00
CA GLY A 4 -21.29 -35.71 -53.62
C GLY A 4 -20.17 -35.59 -52.59
N ALA A 5 -19.29 -34.63 -52.82
CA ALA A 5 -18.28 -34.21 -51.85
C ALA A 5 -18.92 -33.22 -50.86
N ALA A 6 -19.06 -33.64 -49.59
CA ALA A 6 -19.46 -32.76 -48.50
C ALA A 6 -18.23 -31.99 -48.00
N ALA A 7 -18.17 -30.70 -48.31
CA ALA A 7 -17.19 -29.78 -47.74
C ALA A 7 -17.60 -29.43 -46.30
N ALA A 8 -16.87 -29.93 -45.32
CA ALA A 8 -17.03 -29.53 -43.93
C ALA A 8 -16.47 -28.10 -43.75
N LEU A 9 -17.35 -27.11 -43.66
CA LEU A 9 -16.99 -25.77 -43.16
C LEU A 9 -16.68 -25.89 -41.66
N GLY A 10 -15.40 -25.92 -41.31
CA GLY A 10 -14.96 -25.72 -39.94
C GLY A 10 -15.33 -24.32 -39.47
N ALA A 11 -16.13 -24.22 -38.42
CA ALA A 11 -16.41 -22.96 -37.77
C ALA A 11 -15.10 -22.40 -37.18
N LEU A 12 -14.60 -21.31 -37.78
CA LEU A 12 -13.52 -20.51 -37.22
C LEU A 12 -14.04 -19.85 -35.94
N THR A 13 -13.77 -20.43 -34.78
CA THR A 13 -13.89 -19.71 -33.51
C THR A 13 -12.86 -18.59 -33.53
N PRO A 14 -13.25 -17.31 -33.47
CA PRO A 14 -12.28 -16.22 -33.42
C PRO A 14 -11.42 -16.40 -32.17
N ALA A 15 -10.10 -16.49 -32.35
CA ALA A 15 -9.15 -16.40 -31.25
C ALA A 15 -9.30 -15.00 -30.65
N LEU A 16 -9.98 -14.91 -29.51
CA LEU A 16 -10.04 -13.67 -28.73
C LEU A 16 -8.60 -13.33 -28.31
N ALA A 17 -8.11 -12.18 -28.75
CA ALA A 17 -6.81 -11.68 -28.31
C ALA A 17 -6.82 -11.53 -26.78
N ASP A 18 -5.74 -11.97 -26.11
CA ASP A 18 -5.63 -11.90 -24.66
C ASP A 18 -5.82 -10.45 -24.17
N THR A 19 -6.85 -10.22 -23.35
CA THR A 19 -7.13 -8.91 -22.76
C THR A 19 -5.96 -8.52 -21.85
N THR A 20 -5.28 -7.41 -22.15
CA THR A 20 -4.23 -6.89 -21.26
C THR A 20 -4.83 -6.00 -20.18
N PHE A 21 -4.52 -6.30 -18.93
CA PHE A 21 -5.02 -5.59 -17.76
C PHE A 21 -3.86 -5.03 -16.93
N LEU A 22 -3.84 -3.73 -16.66
CA LEU A 22 -2.79 -3.08 -15.88
C LEU A 22 -3.29 -2.63 -14.51
N ASN A 23 -2.68 -3.17 -13.45
CA ASN A 23 -2.78 -2.64 -12.09
C ASN A 23 -1.58 -1.73 -11.79
N VAL A 24 -1.85 -0.46 -11.47
CA VAL A 24 -0.84 0.48 -10.96
C VAL A 24 -0.95 0.52 -9.43
N SER A 25 0.10 0.07 -8.74
CA SER A 25 0.11 -0.11 -7.29
C SER A 25 1.35 0.50 -6.61
N TYR A 26 1.37 0.50 -5.28
CA TYR A 26 2.50 0.96 -4.46
C TYR A 26 3.44 -0.20 -4.08
N ASP A 27 4.74 0.08 -3.89
CA ASP A 27 5.78 -0.96 -3.93
C ASP A 27 5.61 -2.21 -3.05
N PRO A 28 5.19 -2.10 -1.78
CA PRO A 28 4.98 -3.25 -0.89
C PRO A 28 3.97 -4.31 -1.36
N THR A 29 3.14 -4.04 -2.36
CA THR A 29 2.06 -4.95 -2.79
C THR A 29 2.46 -5.92 -3.91
N ARG A 30 3.73 -5.94 -4.31
CA ARG A 30 4.23 -6.77 -5.42
C ARG A 30 3.83 -8.23 -5.28
N GLU A 31 4.14 -8.84 -4.13
CA GLU A 31 3.87 -10.25 -3.87
C GLU A 31 2.36 -10.50 -3.73
N LEU A 32 1.64 -9.59 -3.07
CA LEU A 32 0.18 -9.63 -2.96
C LEU A 32 -0.50 -9.72 -4.33
N TYR A 33 -0.15 -8.81 -5.24
CA TYR A 33 -0.82 -8.76 -6.54
C TYR A 33 -0.33 -9.82 -7.52
N GLN A 34 0.85 -10.40 -7.34
CA GLN A 34 1.21 -11.66 -8.02
C GLN A 34 0.22 -12.78 -7.67
N ASP A 35 -0.03 -13.00 -6.37
CA ASP A 35 -0.95 -14.04 -5.90
C ASP A 35 -2.41 -13.75 -6.31
N VAL A 36 -2.85 -12.49 -6.19
CA VAL A 36 -4.20 -12.06 -6.63
C VAL A 36 -4.37 -12.28 -8.13
N ASN A 37 -3.41 -11.85 -8.96
CA ASN A 37 -3.50 -12.00 -10.41
C ASN A 37 -3.57 -13.47 -10.82
N GLN A 38 -2.78 -14.33 -10.17
CA GLN A 38 -2.82 -15.76 -10.45
C GLN A 38 -4.18 -16.38 -10.05
N ALA A 39 -4.69 -16.05 -8.87
CA ALA A 39 -5.94 -16.60 -8.36
C ALA A 39 -7.15 -16.11 -9.15
N PHE A 40 -7.29 -14.79 -9.31
CA PHE A 40 -8.38 -14.19 -10.06
C PHE A 40 -8.33 -14.56 -11.55
N GLY A 41 -7.15 -14.64 -12.16
CA GLY A 41 -7.02 -15.07 -13.55
C GLY A 41 -7.55 -16.48 -13.80
N LYS A 42 -7.32 -17.41 -12.85
CA LYS A 42 -7.91 -18.76 -12.89
C LYS A 42 -9.43 -18.72 -12.75
N GLU A 43 -9.95 -17.96 -11.79
CA GLU A 43 -11.40 -17.81 -11.58
C GLU A 43 -12.08 -17.19 -12.81
N TRP A 44 -11.50 -16.11 -13.35
CA TRP A 44 -12.03 -15.42 -14.52
C TRP A 44 -12.12 -16.36 -15.71
N LYS A 45 -11.02 -17.04 -16.05
CA LYS A 45 -10.99 -18.01 -17.16
C LYS A 45 -11.99 -19.15 -16.98
N ALA A 46 -12.14 -19.67 -15.76
CA ALA A 46 -13.12 -20.72 -15.48
C ALA A 46 -14.57 -20.23 -15.68
N ARG A 47 -14.86 -18.97 -15.34
CA ARG A 47 -16.21 -18.38 -15.45
C ARG A 47 -16.54 -17.89 -16.85
N THR A 48 -15.58 -17.33 -17.58
CA THR A 48 -15.83 -16.60 -18.84
C THR A 48 -15.19 -17.25 -20.07
N GLY A 49 -14.23 -18.16 -19.88
CA GLY A 49 -13.38 -18.69 -20.94
C GLY A 49 -12.26 -17.74 -21.38
N GLU A 50 -12.24 -16.49 -20.90
CA GLU A 50 -11.27 -15.48 -21.32
C GLU A 50 -9.94 -15.63 -20.56
N THR A 51 -8.83 -15.49 -21.29
CA THR A 51 -7.50 -15.38 -20.69
C THR A 51 -7.11 -13.90 -20.61
N VAL A 52 -6.59 -13.49 -19.46
CA VAL A 52 -6.20 -12.11 -19.18
C VAL A 52 -4.69 -12.04 -18.93
N ASN A 53 -4.02 -11.14 -19.64
CA ASN A 53 -2.62 -10.81 -19.44
C ASN A 53 -2.49 -9.70 -18.38
N PHE A 54 -2.31 -10.10 -17.12
CA PHE A 54 -2.13 -9.16 -16.01
C PHE A 54 -0.71 -8.55 -16.01
N LYS A 55 -0.65 -7.23 -16.09
CA LYS A 55 0.55 -6.41 -15.92
C LYS A 55 0.45 -5.62 -14.63
N GLN A 56 1.62 -5.33 -14.05
CA GLN A 56 1.71 -4.58 -12.80
C GLN A 56 2.78 -3.50 -12.91
N SER A 57 2.50 -2.35 -12.32
CA SER A 57 3.48 -1.27 -12.13
C SER A 57 3.52 -0.92 -10.65
N HIS A 58 4.72 -0.81 -10.08
CA HIS A 58 4.95 -0.59 -8.65
C HIS A 58 6.01 0.47 -8.42
N GLY A 59 5.80 1.27 -7.37
CA GLY A 59 6.75 2.29 -6.90
C GLY A 59 6.17 3.08 -5.73
N GLY A 60 6.73 4.25 -5.44
CA GLY A 60 6.14 5.17 -4.46
C GLY A 60 4.72 5.58 -4.86
N SER A 61 3.74 5.41 -3.97
CA SER A 61 2.31 5.65 -4.25
C SER A 61 2.02 7.00 -4.93
N GLY A 62 2.64 8.08 -4.46
CA GLY A 62 2.48 9.40 -5.09
C GLY A 62 3.12 9.50 -6.47
N ALA A 63 4.23 8.79 -6.72
CA ALA A 63 4.84 8.71 -8.05
C ALA A 63 3.99 7.88 -9.02
N GLN A 64 3.37 6.80 -8.52
CA GLN A 64 2.48 5.95 -9.30
C GLN A 64 1.20 6.70 -9.69
N ALA A 65 0.59 7.47 -8.76
CA ALA A 65 -0.51 8.36 -9.09
C ALA A 65 -0.11 9.37 -10.19
N ARG A 66 1.07 10.00 -10.08
CA ARG A 66 1.59 10.90 -11.13
C ARG A 66 1.74 10.20 -12.47
N SER A 67 2.27 8.98 -12.51
CA SER A 67 2.42 8.23 -13.78
C SER A 67 1.08 8.03 -14.50
N VAL A 68 -0.02 7.82 -13.74
CA VAL A 68 -1.37 7.70 -14.31
C VAL A 68 -1.89 9.05 -14.79
N LEU A 69 -1.62 10.13 -14.05
CA LEU A 69 -1.91 11.50 -14.49
C LEU A 69 -1.19 11.86 -15.79
N ASP A 70 0.04 11.38 -15.95
CA ASP A 70 0.91 11.64 -17.10
C ASP A 70 0.61 10.71 -18.29
N GLY A 71 -0.35 9.80 -18.17
CA GLY A 71 -0.90 9.02 -19.29
C GLY A 71 -0.70 7.51 -19.22
N LEU A 72 -0.15 6.96 -18.13
CA LEU A 72 -0.10 5.51 -17.95
C LEU A 72 -1.54 4.95 -17.83
N GLN A 73 -1.93 4.14 -18.80
CA GLN A 73 -3.30 3.63 -18.92
C GLN A 73 -3.55 2.43 -18.00
N ALA A 74 -3.65 2.69 -16.69
CA ALA A 74 -4.05 1.72 -15.68
C ALA A 74 -5.54 1.38 -15.80
N ASP A 75 -5.90 0.10 -15.72
CA ASP A 75 -7.30 -0.32 -15.61
C ASP A 75 -7.81 -0.09 -14.19
N VAL A 76 -6.96 -0.42 -13.21
CA VAL A 76 -7.20 -0.17 -11.79
C VAL A 76 -5.97 0.46 -11.16
N VAL A 77 -6.21 1.25 -10.13
CA VAL A 77 -5.18 1.74 -9.21
C VAL A 77 -5.42 1.14 -7.85
N THR A 78 -4.35 0.73 -7.19
CA THR A 78 -4.38 0.14 -5.85
C THR A 78 -3.30 0.80 -5.00
N LEU A 79 -3.58 2.00 -4.50
CA LEU A 79 -2.58 2.93 -3.98
C LEU A 79 -2.47 2.84 -2.45
N ALA A 80 -1.53 3.56 -1.86
CA ALA A 80 -1.24 3.45 -0.43
C ALA A 80 -2.22 4.23 0.46
N LEU A 81 -2.92 5.23 -0.09
CA LEU A 81 -3.77 6.16 0.66
C LEU A 81 -4.76 6.89 -0.24
N ALA A 82 -5.87 7.37 0.32
CA ALA A 82 -7.01 7.93 -0.44
C ALA A 82 -6.64 9.18 -1.23
N TYR A 83 -5.81 10.07 -0.67
CA TYR A 83 -5.40 11.30 -1.34
C TYR A 83 -4.77 11.06 -2.74
N ASP A 84 -4.03 9.97 -2.91
CA ASP A 84 -3.37 9.68 -4.19
C ASP A 84 -4.40 9.29 -5.27
N ILE A 85 -5.53 8.67 -4.89
CA ILE A 85 -6.66 8.40 -5.81
C ILE A 85 -7.50 9.67 -6.02
N ASP A 86 -7.70 10.48 -4.98
CA ASP A 86 -8.38 11.78 -5.10
C ASP A 86 -7.66 12.69 -6.10
N ALA A 87 -6.33 12.65 -6.19
CA ALA A 87 -5.57 13.37 -7.20
C ALA A 87 -5.97 12.98 -8.63
N LEU A 88 -6.25 11.69 -8.87
CA LEU A 88 -6.76 11.18 -10.16
C LEU A 88 -8.21 11.61 -10.40
N ALA A 89 -9.04 11.57 -9.34
CA ALA A 89 -10.43 11.98 -9.41
C ALA A 89 -10.59 13.48 -9.72
N ASN A 90 -9.71 14.31 -9.15
CA ASN A 90 -9.65 15.75 -9.43
C ASN A 90 -9.30 16.08 -10.89
N LYS A 91 -8.66 15.16 -11.62
CA LYS A 91 -8.42 15.25 -13.07
C LYS A 91 -9.46 14.50 -13.90
N GLY A 92 -10.48 13.95 -13.25
CA GLY A 92 -11.57 13.22 -13.89
C GLY A 92 -11.13 11.91 -14.56
N LEU A 93 -10.02 11.31 -14.14
CA LEU A 93 -9.62 9.96 -14.59
C LEU A 93 -10.42 8.87 -13.86
N VAL A 94 -10.72 9.14 -12.60
CA VAL A 94 -11.52 8.35 -11.68
C VAL A 94 -12.74 9.22 -11.28
N SER A 95 -13.86 8.61 -10.93
CA SER A 95 -15.02 9.35 -10.44
C SER A 95 -14.77 10.02 -9.09
N LYS A 96 -15.47 11.13 -8.81
CA LYS A 96 -15.38 11.85 -7.53
C LYS A 96 -15.95 11.07 -6.34
N ASP A 97 -16.84 10.12 -6.60
CA ASP A 97 -17.46 9.27 -5.58
C ASP A 97 -16.79 7.90 -5.44
N TRP A 98 -15.59 7.73 -6.02
CA TRP A 98 -14.90 6.44 -6.14
C TRP A 98 -14.82 5.67 -4.82
N GLN A 99 -14.55 6.37 -3.72
CA GLN A 99 -14.33 5.75 -2.41
C GLN A 99 -15.61 5.07 -1.86
N LYS A 100 -16.78 5.46 -2.35
CA LYS A 100 -18.08 4.89 -1.96
C LYS A 100 -18.50 3.70 -2.83
N ARG A 101 -17.77 3.41 -3.92
CA ARG A 101 -18.12 2.34 -4.87
C ARG A 101 -17.80 0.95 -4.35
N LEU A 102 -16.94 0.85 -3.35
CA LEU A 102 -16.54 -0.40 -2.71
C LEU A 102 -16.65 -0.25 -1.19
N PRO A 103 -16.87 -1.36 -0.44
CA PRO A 103 -16.96 -1.33 1.02
C PRO A 103 -15.69 -0.78 1.69
N ASP A 104 -15.83 -0.40 2.96
CA ASP A 104 -14.70 -0.07 3.85
C ASP A 104 -13.77 1.00 3.28
N ASN A 105 -14.33 2.12 2.81
CA ASN A 105 -13.58 3.22 2.19
C ASN A 105 -12.76 2.77 0.97
N ALA A 106 -13.31 1.82 0.20
CA ALA A 106 -12.65 1.14 -0.90
C ALA A 106 -11.28 0.54 -0.51
N SER A 107 -11.11 0.12 0.75
CA SER A 107 -9.88 -0.45 1.28
C SER A 107 -10.10 -1.91 1.71
N PRO A 108 -9.86 -2.89 0.81
CA PRO A 108 -10.18 -4.31 1.03
C PRO A 108 -9.37 -4.95 2.17
N TYR A 109 -8.25 -4.34 2.55
CA TYR A 109 -7.43 -4.74 3.67
C TYR A 109 -6.89 -3.50 4.37
N THR A 110 -6.30 -3.69 5.55
CA THR A 110 -5.59 -2.63 6.27
C THR A 110 -4.19 -3.09 6.61
N SER A 111 -3.41 -2.16 7.15
CA SER A 111 -2.12 -2.43 7.76
C SER A 111 -1.89 -1.40 8.87
N THR A 112 -0.69 -1.37 9.42
CA THR A 112 -0.26 -0.34 10.37
C THR A 112 1.24 -0.12 10.26
N ILE A 113 1.78 0.80 11.06
CA ILE A 113 3.19 1.10 11.13
C ILE A 113 3.80 0.45 12.38
N VAL A 114 4.88 -0.29 12.17
CA VAL A 114 5.66 -0.97 13.22
C VAL A 114 7.14 -0.68 13.03
N PHE A 115 7.98 -1.14 13.96
CA PHE A 115 9.42 -1.00 13.85
C PHE A 115 10.05 -2.34 13.56
N LEU A 116 10.95 -2.39 12.58
CA LEU A 116 11.85 -3.51 12.37
C LEU A 116 13.22 -3.15 12.92
N VAL A 117 13.72 -3.92 13.88
CA VAL A 117 15.02 -3.71 14.53
C VAL A 117 15.95 -4.89 14.26
N ARG A 118 17.25 -4.66 14.47
CA ARG A 118 18.27 -5.72 14.39
C ARG A 118 18.09 -6.73 15.52
N LYS A 119 18.54 -7.96 15.30
CA LYS A 119 18.49 -9.05 16.29
C LYS A 119 19.03 -8.62 17.65
N GLY A 120 18.33 -8.99 18.71
CA GLY A 120 18.68 -8.65 20.08
C GLY A 120 18.38 -7.19 20.47
N ASN A 121 17.86 -6.38 19.54
CA ASN A 121 17.45 -5.00 19.75
C ASN A 121 18.53 -4.17 20.51
N PRO A 122 19.71 -3.95 19.91
CA PRO A 122 20.87 -3.38 20.61
C PRO A 122 20.66 -1.95 21.10
N LYS A 123 19.72 -1.21 20.52
CA LYS A 123 19.33 0.14 20.97
C LYS A 123 18.20 0.15 21.99
N GLY A 124 17.65 -1.02 22.33
CA GLY A 124 16.57 -1.15 23.30
C GLY A 124 15.29 -0.41 22.90
N ILE A 125 14.98 -0.36 21.59
CA ILE A 125 13.79 0.31 21.06
C ILE A 125 12.54 -0.43 21.51
N LYS A 126 11.59 0.29 22.12
CA LYS A 126 10.31 -0.24 22.58
C LYS A 126 9.14 0.60 22.07
N ASP A 127 9.34 1.89 21.90
CA ASP A 127 8.30 2.82 21.46
C ASP A 127 8.85 4.01 20.68
N TRP A 128 7.95 4.88 20.22
CA TRP A 128 8.29 6.09 19.44
C TRP A 128 9.32 7.00 20.13
N ASP A 129 9.25 7.17 21.45
CA ASP A 129 10.19 8.02 22.20
C ASP A 129 11.64 7.51 22.12
N ASP A 130 11.85 6.22 21.86
CA ASP A 130 13.19 5.68 21.67
C ASP A 130 13.81 6.09 20.32
N LEU A 131 12.98 6.37 19.32
CA LEU A 131 13.43 6.74 17.97
C LEU A 131 14.03 8.14 17.89
N VAL A 132 13.71 9.01 18.85
CA VAL A 132 14.21 10.40 18.91
C VAL A 132 15.43 10.56 19.84
N LYS A 133 15.93 9.46 20.42
CA LYS A 133 17.10 9.49 21.30
C LYS A 133 18.39 9.78 20.52
N PRO A 134 19.37 10.48 21.12
CA PRO A 134 20.69 10.62 20.52
C PRO A 134 21.34 9.27 20.23
N GLY A 135 22.00 9.16 19.08
CA GLY A 135 22.72 7.94 18.69
C GLY A 135 21.83 6.80 18.18
N VAL A 136 20.54 7.05 17.95
CA VAL A 136 19.65 6.17 17.18
C VAL A 136 19.58 6.70 15.75
N SER A 137 19.82 5.83 14.77
CA SER A 137 19.64 6.13 13.36
C SER A 137 18.38 5.43 12.84
N ILE A 138 17.45 6.20 12.26
CA ILE A 138 16.22 5.65 11.69
C ILE A 138 16.33 5.53 10.18
N VAL A 139 15.64 4.52 9.64
CA VAL A 139 15.36 4.40 8.20
C VAL A 139 13.85 4.62 8.00
N THR A 140 13.50 5.52 7.09
CA THR A 140 12.12 5.77 6.64
C THR A 140 12.15 6.34 5.22
N PRO A 141 11.18 6.02 4.35
CA PRO A 141 11.13 6.59 3.01
C PRO A 141 10.74 8.07 2.99
N ASN A 142 10.78 8.69 1.80
CA ASN A 142 10.47 10.10 1.57
C ASN A 142 8.96 10.38 1.45
N PRO A 143 8.35 11.25 2.30
CA PRO A 143 6.94 11.65 2.22
C PRO A 143 6.49 12.31 0.91
N LYS A 144 7.41 12.88 0.13
CA LYS A 144 7.11 13.52 -1.16
C LYS A 144 6.79 12.50 -2.27
N THR A 145 7.26 11.27 -2.15
CA THR A 145 7.09 10.21 -3.17
C THR A 145 6.35 8.97 -2.65
N SER A 146 6.54 8.63 -1.37
CA SER A 146 6.03 7.40 -0.77
C SER A 146 4.79 7.65 0.09
N GLY A 147 3.72 6.87 -0.15
CA GLY A 147 2.56 6.87 0.75
C GLY A 147 2.87 6.24 2.11
N GLY A 148 3.73 5.21 2.15
CA GLY A 148 4.22 4.62 3.41
C GLY A 148 4.95 5.64 4.28
N ALA A 149 5.74 6.53 3.68
CA ALA A 149 6.41 7.60 4.42
C ALA A 149 5.43 8.59 5.06
N ARG A 150 4.31 8.89 4.39
CA ARG A 150 3.25 9.74 4.94
C ARG A 150 2.57 9.05 6.12
N TRP A 151 2.26 7.76 6.00
CA TRP A 151 1.74 6.97 7.13
C TRP A 151 2.73 6.92 8.31
N ASN A 152 4.02 6.69 8.06
CA ASN A 152 5.07 6.74 9.10
C ASN A 152 5.10 8.08 9.84
N TYR A 153 5.09 9.18 9.06
CA TYR A 153 5.05 10.54 9.60
C TYR A 153 3.80 10.77 10.46
N LEU A 154 2.62 10.43 9.93
CA LEU A 154 1.36 10.66 10.63
C LEU A 154 1.23 9.79 11.88
N ALA A 155 1.78 8.57 11.88
CA ALA A 155 1.82 7.72 13.07
C ALA A 155 2.66 8.34 14.19
N ALA A 156 3.86 8.84 13.87
CA ALA A 156 4.73 9.55 14.82
C ALA A 156 4.07 10.84 15.34
N TRP A 157 3.45 11.61 14.45
CA TRP A 157 2.73 12.81 14.82
C TRP A 157 1.56 12.50 15.75
N ALA A 158 0.72 11.52 15.39
CA ALA A 158 -0.44 11.11 16.17
C ALA A 158 -0.03 10.59 17.55
N TYR A 159 1.06 9.82 17.65
CA TYR A 159 1.65 9.41 18.92
C TYR A 159 1.94 10.63 19.81
N ALA A 160 2.72 11.58 19.30
CA ALA A 160 3.16 12.74 20.06
C ALA A 160 2.01 13.69 20.44
N GLN A 161 1.03 13.87 19.56
CA GLN A 161 -0.13 14.72 19.81
C GLN A 161 -1.05 14.14 20.89
N HIS A 162 -1.11 12.81 21.04
CA HIS A 162 -1.95 12.14 22.03
C HIS A 162 -1.26 11.84 23.36
N GLN A 163 -0.01 12.28 23.55
CA GLN A 163 0.64 12.22 24.86
C GLN A 163 -0.02 13.21 25.84
N PRO A 164 0.12 13.01 27.17
CA PRO A 164 -0.33 13.99 28.15
C PRO A 164 0.27 15.38 27.88
N GLY A 165 -0.59 16.39 27.72
CA GLY A 165 -0.15 17.75 27.33
C GLY A 165 0.24 17.91 25.86
N GLY A 166 -0.04 16.92 25.02
CA GLY A 166 0.24 16.93 23.58
C GLY A 166 -0.54 18.01 22.83
N THR A 167 0.14 18.69 21.93
CA THR A 167 -0.39 19.72 21.02
C THR A 167 0.19 19.52 19.61
N ALA A 168 -0.33 20.26 18.63
CA ALA A 168 0.25 20.28 17.29
C ALA A 168 1.73 20.75 17.30
N GLN A 169 2.10 21.67 18.20
CA GLN A 169 3.47 22.17 18.30
C GLN A 169 4.41 21.10 18.86
N THR A 170 4.02 20.42 19.95
CA THR A 170 4.84 19.34 20.52
C THR A 170 4.99 18.16 19.55
N ALA A 171 3.96 17.87 18.75
CA ALA A 171 4.03 16.86 17.71
C ALA A 171 4.98 17.26 16.57
N LYS A 172 4.94 18.53 16.13
CA LYS A 172 5.94 19.07 15.19
C LYS A 172 7.36 18.93 15.72
N ASP A 173 7.59 19.29 16.98
CA ASP A 173 8.91 19.21 17.61
C ASP A 173 9.39 17.76 17.71
N PHE A 174 8.50 16.84 18.07
CA PHE A 174 8.79 15.40 18.12
C PHE A 174 9.20 14.87 16.75
N VAL A 175 8.39 15.12 15.71
CA VAL A 175 8.69 14.65 14.35
C VAL A 175 9.94 15.34 13.80
N THR A 176 10.22 16.60 14.17
CA THR A 176 11.50 17.25 13.83
C THR A 176 12.68 16.49 14.40
N LYS A 177 12.63 16.08 15.68
CA LYS A 177 13.68 15.27 16.29
C LYS A 177 13.80 13.90 15.62
N LEU A 178 12.68 13.28 15.27
CA LEU A 178 12.65 12.00 14.56
C LEU A 178 13.40 12.08 13.22
N TYR A 179 13.10 13.08 12.39
CA TYR A 179 13.75 13.25 11.09
C TYR A 179 15.20 13.73 11.17
N ARG A 180 15.65 14.30 12.31
CA ARG A 180 17.09 14.53 12.55
C ARG A 180 17.88 13.24 12.74
N ASN A 181 17.20 12.17 13.18
CA ASN A 181 17.79 10.84 13.28
C ASN A 181 17.67 10.05 11.97
N ALA A 182 17.00 10.59 10.94
CA ALA A 182 16.89 9.96 9.63
C ALA A 182 18.13 10.25 8.78
N GLY A 183 18.63 9.22 8.10
CA GLY A 183 19.64 9.38 7.04
C GLY A 183 19.01 9.85 5.72
N VAL A 184 19.52 9.32 4.60
CA VAL A 184 18.94 9.54 3.28
C VAL A 184 17.54 8.89 3.22
N LEU A 185 16.56 9.65 2.74
CA LEU A 185 15.19 9.16 2.57
C LEU A 185 15.03 8.47 1.21
N ASP A 186 14.89 7.15 1.21
CA ASP A 186 14.62 6.36 0.00
C ASP A 186 13.30 6.78 -0.68
N SER A 187 13.20 6.57 -1.99
CA SER A 187 12.04 7.00 -2.80
C SER A 187 10.72 6.34 -2.40
N ASP A 188 10.77 5.12 -1.88
CA ASP A 188 9.62 4.28 -1.56
C ASP A 188 9.93 3.30 -0.43
N ALA A 189 8.88 2.64 0.07
CA ALA A 189 8.99 1.78 1.24
C ALA A 189 9.89 0.56 1.03
N ARG A 190 9.90 -0.06 -0.15
CA ARG A 190 10.75 -1.23 -0.44
C ARG A 190 12.22 -0.83 -0.59
N GLY A 191 12.46 0.38 -1.12
CA GLY A 191 13.78 1.02 -1.08
C GLY A 191 14.31 1.15 0.35
N ALA A 192 13.49 1.70 1.26
CA ALA A 192 13.83 1.83 2.67
C ALA A 192 14.08 0.46 3.35
N THR A 193 13.22 -0.53 3.06
CA THR A 193 13.43 -1.92 3.49
C THR A 193 14.79 -2.43 3.03
N THR A 194 15.12 -2.28 1.75
CA THR A 194 16.40 -2.71 1.14
C THR A 194 17.60 -2.04 1.81
N SER A 195 17.54 -0.73 2.05
CA SER A 195 18.59 0.01 2.76
C SER A 195 18.83 -0.55 4.17
N PHE A 196 17.77 -0.88 4.90
CA PHE A 196 17.88 -1.45 6.23
C PHE A 196 18.36 -2.92 6.23
N VAL A 197 17.66 -3.79 5.49
CA VAL A 197 17.85 -5.25 5.59
C VAL A 197 19.03 -5.76 4.79
N GLN A 198 19.33 -5.18 3.62
CA GLN A 198 20.41 -5.63 2.73
C GLN A 198 21.66 -4.78 2.87
N ARG A 199 21.52 -3.44 2.92
CA ARG A 199 22.68 -2.53 3.00
C ARG A 199 23.12 -2.25 4.44
N GLY A 200 22.36 -2.71 5.43
CA GLY A 200 22.71 -2.57 6.83
C GLY A 200 22.74 -1.11 7.31
N ILE A 201 21.91 -0.24 6.74
CA ILE A 201 21.81 1.17 7.14
C ILE A 201 20.85 1.30 8.33
N GLY A 202 21.19 2.16 9.30
CA GLY A 202 20.32 2.52 10.43
C GLY A 202 20.21 1.46 11.53
N ASP A 203 19.56 1.82 12.64
CA ASP A 203 19.33 0.93 13.79
C ASP A 203 17.92 0.34 13.78
N VAL A 204 16.98 1.08 13.20
CA VAL A 204 15.55 0.76 13.16
C VAL A 204 14.91 1.27 11.89
N LEU A 205 14.10 0.44 11.25
CA LEU A 205 13.25 0.80 10.12
C LEU A 205 11.82 1.04 10.62
N ILE A 206 11.26 2.21 10.28
CA ILE A 206 9.83 2.48 10.45
C ILE A 206 9.12 1.90 9.22
N ALA A 207 8.42 0.80 9.41
CA ALA A 207 7.93 -0.03 8.32
C ALA A 207 6.41 -0.16 8.31
N TRP A 208 5.87 -0.37 7.12
CA TRP A 208 4.61 -1.10 6.98
C TRP A 208 4.71 -2.45 7.69
N GLU A 209 3.66 -2.84 8.40
CA GLU A 209 3.61 -4.12 9.10
C GLU A 209 3.85 -5.32 8.16
N ASN A 210 3.25 -5.31 6.96
CA ASN A 210 3.45 -6.36 5.97
C ASN A 210 4.90 -6.47 5.49
N GLU A 211 5.61 -5.34 5.31
CA GLU A 211 7.04 -5.34 4.94
C GLU A 211 7.92 -5.86 6.08
N ALA A 212 7.57 -5.55 7.33
CA ALA A 212 8.30 -6.03 8.49
C ALA A 212 8.17 -7.56 8.64
N PHE A 213 6.97 -8.11 8.44
CA PHE A 213 6.76 -9.56 8.41
C PHE A 213 7.46 -10.22 7.23
N LEU A 214 7.37 -9.63 6.03
CA LEU A 214 8.06 -10.14 4.84
C LEU A 214 9.58 -10.17 5.05
N SER A 215 10.14 -9.12 5.66
CA SER A 215 11.57 -9.05 5.98
C SER A 215 12.02 -10.17 6.90
N ILE A 216 11.23 -10.49 7.94
CA ILE A 216 11.53 -11.64 8.81
C ILE A 216 11.42 -12.96 8.03
N LYS A 217 10.41 -13.11 7.17
CA LYS A 217 10.21 -14.32 6.35
C LYS A 217 11.39 -14.55 5.39
N GLU A 218 11.86 -13.51 4.72
CA GLU A 218 12.89 -13.60 3.68
C GLU A 218 14.32 -13.67 4.23
N PHE A 219 14.61 -12.89 5.27
CA PHE A 219 15.98 -12.74 5.77
C PHE A 219 16.27 -13.48 7.08
N GLY A 220 15.22 -13.93 7.78
CA GLY A 220 15.31 -14.76 8.98
C GLY A 220 15.05 -14.01 10.30
N ALA A 221 14.36 -14.68 11.22
CA ALA A 221 14.08 -14.19 12.59
C ALA A 221 15.32 -14.17 13.50
N ASP A 222 16.43 -14.74 13.03
CA ASP A 222 17.76 -14.65 13.62
C ASP A 222 18.48 -13.34 13.28
N LYS A 223 17.96 -12.54 12.34
CA LYS A 223 18.54 -11.24 11.94
C LYS A 223 17.73 -10.04 12.37
N PHE A 224 16.41 -10.16 12.41
CA PHE A 224 15.51 -9.04 12.67
C PHE A 224 14.40 -9.39 13.66
N GLU A 225 13.90 -8.37 14.34
CA GLU A 225 12.80 -8.46 15.29
C GLU A 225 11.80 -7.34 15.01
N ILE A 226 10.51 -7.62 15.16
CA ILE A 226 9.46 -6.59 15.10
C ILE A 226 9.24 -6.05 16.51
N VAL A 227 9.32 -4.73 16.65
CA VAL A 227 8.87 -4.01 17.84
C VAL A 227 7.53 -3.35 17.49
N VAL A 228 6.51 -3.67 18.29
CA VAL A 228 5.17 -3.11 18.17
C VAL A 228 5.08 -1.91 19.10
N PRO A 229 4.90 -0.68 18.58
CA PRO A 229 4.79 0.51 19.42
C PRO A 229 3.49 0.50 20.26
N SER A 230 3.43 1.35 21.29
CA SER A 230 2.23 1.42 22.15
C SER A 230 0.99 1.91 21.40
N ALA A 231 1.19 2.77 20.41
CA ALA A 231 0.18 3.22 19.48
C ALA A 231 0.75 3.41 18.08
N SER A 232 -0.10 3.28 17.07
CA SER A 232 0.26 3.53 15.67
C SER A 232 -0.96 4.12 14.94
N ILE A 233 -0.96 4.05 13.62
CA ILE A 233 -2.05 4.54 12.77
C ILE A 233 -2.69 3.37 12.01
N LEU A 234 -4.01 3.41 11.87
CA LEU A 234 -4.75 2.53 10.97
C LEU A 234 -4.46 2.99 9.54
N ALA A 235 -3.70 2.19 8.81
CA ALA A 235 -3.41 2.47 7.42
C ALA A 235 -4.39 1.71 6.51
N GLU A 236 -5.03 2.45 5.60
CA GLU A 236 -6.13 1.97 4.74
C GLU A 236 -5.76 2.19 3.27
N PRO A 237 -5.04 1.25 2.63
CA PRO A 237 -4.67 1.35 1.23
C PRO A 237 -5.91 1.15 0.32
N PRO A 238 -6.34 2.17 -0.44
CA PRO A 238 -7.56 2.09 -1.20
C PRO A 238 -7.33 1.60 -2.63
N VAL A 239 -8.42 1.14 -3.25
CA VAL A 239 -8.45 0.68 -4.64
C VAL A 239 -9.54 1.40 -5.43
N ALA A 240 -9.30 1.64 -6.72
CA ALA A 240 -10.29 2.25 -7.59
C ALA A 240 -10.12 1.82 -9.05
N VAL A 241 -11.24 1.83 -9.78
CA VAL A 241 -11.26 1.70 -11.23
C VAL A 241 -10.90 3.04 -11.86
N VAL A 242 -10.03 3.04 -12.87
CA VAL A 242 -9.73 4.24 -13.66
C VAL A 242 -10.75 4.34 -14.79
N ASP A 243 -11.87 4.99 -14.49
CA ASP A 243 -13.06 5.07 -15.34
C ASP A 243 -12.74 5.37 -16.81
N LYS A 244 -11.98 6.44 -17.08
CA LYS A 244 -11.64 6.84 -18.45
C LYS A 244 -10.86 5.78 -19.22
N VAL A 245 -10.03 4.99 -18.54
CA VAL A 245 -9.20 3.97 -19.18
C VAL A 245 -10.02 2.72 -19.45
N VAL A 246 -10.81 2.25 -18.48
CA VAL A 246 -11.60 1.03 -18.66
C VAL A 246 -12.74 1.21 -19.66
N ASP A 247 -13.31 2.42 -19.75
CA ASP A 247 -14.32 2.73 -20.77
C ASP A 247 -13.71 2.76 -22.17
N LYS A 248 -12.51 3.33 -22.29
CA LYS A 248 -11.76 3.36 -23.54
C LYS A 248 -11.33 1.95 -23.99
N LYS A 249 -10.91 1.10 -23.06
CA LYS A 249 -10.43 -0.27 -23.35
C LYS A 249 -11.56 -1.31 -23.44
N GLY A 250 -12.76 -0.99 -22.96
CA GLY A 250 -13.84 -1.96 -22.81
C GLY A 250 -13.61 -2.97 -21.66
N THR A 251 -12.75 -2.65 -20.68
CA THR A 251 -12.34 -3.56 -19.60
C THR A 251 -13.09 -3.35 -18.29
N ARG A 252 -14.15 -2.52 -18.26
CA ARG A 252 -14.88 -2.17 -17.03
C ARG A 252 -15.38 -3.38 -16.24
N LYS A 253 -16.05 -4.33 -16.89
CA LYS A 253 -16.52 -5.56 -16.24
C LYS A 253 -15.39 -6.36 -15.58
N LEU A 254 -14.24 -6.46 -16.24
CA LEU A 254 -13.07 -7.14 -15.73
C LEU A 254 -12.46 -6.37 -14.53
N ALA A 255 -12.36 -5.05 -14.63
CA ALA A 255 -11.84 -4.19 -13.55
C ALA A 255 -12.73 -4.22 -12.31
N ASP A 256 -14.05 -4.11 -12.48
CA ASP A 256 -15.00 -4.19 -11.38
C ASP A 256 -14.92 -5.58 -10.70
N ALA A 257 -14.87 -6.66 -11.49
CA ALA A 257 -14.73 -8.01 -10.94
C ALA A 257 -13.39 -8.22 -10.23
N TYR A 258 -12.30 -7.68 -10.76
CA TYR A 258 -10.96 -7.75 -10.17
C TYR A 258 -10.94 -7.09 -8.79
N LEU A 259 -11.51 -5.88 -8.65
CA LEU A 259 -11.56 -5.20 -7.35
C LEU A 259 -12.52 -5.87 -6.37
N ASN A 260 -13.68 -6.36 -6.83
CA ASN A 260 -14.59 -7.13 -5.98
C ASN A 260 -13.96 -8.44 -5.49
N PHE A 261 -13.12 -9.09 -6.30
CA PHE A 261 -12.39 -10.29 -5.90
C PHE A 261 -11.51 -10.05 -4.67
N LEU A 262 -10.95 -8.85 -4.48
CA LEU A 262 -10.16 -8.51 -3.29
C LEU A 262 -10.96 -8.64 -1.99
N TYR A 263 -12.28 -8.44 -2.04
CA TYR A 263 -13.20 -8.60 -0.90
C TYR A 263 -13.75 -10.03 -0.76
N SER A 264 -13.56 -10.90 -1.76
CA SER A 264 -13.96 -12.29 -1.67
C SER A 264 -13.19 -13.03 -0.57
N ARG A 265 -13.71 -14.16 -0.10
CA ARG A 265 -12.99 -15.03 0.85
C ARG A 265 -11.57 -15.35 0.37
N GLN A 266 -11.40 -15.71 -0.90
CA GLN A 266 -10.09 -16.05 -1.46
C GLN A 266 -9.16 -14.82 -1.49
N GLY A 267 -9.67 -13.65 -1.87
CA GLY A 267 -8.90 -12.40 -1.85
C GLY A 267 -8.44 -12.01 -0.44
N GLN A 268 -9.32 -12.17 0.56
CA GLN A 268 -9.01 -11.88 1.96
C GLN A 268 -8.00 -12.86 2.55
N GLU A 269 -8.06 -14.15 2.19
CA GLU A 269 -7.04 -15.13 2.56
C GLU A 269 -5.69 -14.84 1.90
N ILE A 270 -5.68 -14.39 0.64
CA ILE A 270 -4.46 -13.96 -0.06
C ILE A 270 -3.85 -12.73 0.62
N ALA A 271 -4.66 -11.74 0.99
CA ALA A 271 -4.21 -10.57 1.75
C ALA A 271 -3.52 -10.98 3.05
N ALA A 272 -4.16 -11.85 3.84
CA ALA A 272 -3.61 -12.32 5.11
C ALA A 272 -2.32 -13.15 4.94
N ARG A 273 -2.23 -14.01 3.92
CA ARG A 273 -1.00 -14.76 3.60
C ARG A 273 0.17 -13.84 3.22
N ASN A 274 -0.13 -12.69 2.65
CA ASN A 274 0.82 -11.64 2.29
C ASN A 274 0.95 -10.56 3.38
N TYR A 275 0.59 -10.89 4.63
CA TYR A 275 0.79 -10.05 5.81
C TYR A 275 -0.01 -8.73 5.84
N TYR A 276 -1.07 -8.63 5.07
CA TYR A 276 -2.05 -7.55 5.19
C TYR A 276 -3.18 -7.96 6.13
N ARG A 277 -3.69 -7.02 6.93
CA ARG A 277 -4.80 -7.30 7.85
C ARG A 277 -6.10 -7.41 7.04
N PRO A 278 -6.75 -8.58 6.96
CA PRO A 278 -8.00 -8.73 6.22
C PRO A 278 -9.14 -8.01 6.94
N ARG A 279 -10.13 -7.53 6.17
CA ARG A 279 -11.41 -7.01 6.69
C ARG A 279 -12.36 -8.14 7.07
N SER A 280 -12.33 -9.26 6.32
CA SER A 280 -13.21 -10.39 6.57
C SER A 280 -12.85 -11.13 7.86
N ARG A 281 -13.88 -11.40 8.67
CA ARG A 281 -13.78 -12.22 9.89
C ARG A 281 -13.70 -13.72 9.59
N ASP A 282 -13.99 -14.12 8.35
CA ASP A 282 -14.03 -15.52 7.93
C ASP A 282 -12.64 -16.05 7.52
N VAL A 283 -11.61 -15.19 7.52
CA VAL A 283 -10.23 -15.61 7.28
C VAL A 283 -9.77 -16.52 8.42
N PRO A 284 -9.18 -17.70 8.12
CA PRO A 284 -8.71 -18.63 9.14
C PRO A 284 -7.78 -17.97 10.18
N ALA A 285 -8.02 -18.26 11.46
CA ALA A 285 -7.23 -17.71 12.58
C ALA A 285 -5.71 -17.96 12.44
N ALA A 286 -5.32 -19.05 11.79
CA ALA A 286 -3.91 -19.36 11.51
C ALA A 286 -3.20 -18.28 10.67
N LEU A 287 -3.94 -17.57 9.80
CA LEU A 287 -3.41 -16.49 8.96
C LEU A 287 -3.44 -15.12 9.64
N THR A 288 -4.22 -14.95 10.71
CA THR A 288 -4.42 -13.65 11.39
C THR A 288 -3.76 -13.57 12.76
N LYS A 289 -3.41 -14.71 13.39
CA LYS A 289 -2.79 -14.77 14.73
C LYS A 289 -1.47 -13.99 14.87
N GLN A 290 -0.79 -13.72 13.76
CA GLN A 290 0.47 -13.00 13.74
C GLN A 290 0.30 -11.49 13.94
N PHE A 291 -0.88 -10.93 13.63
CA PHE A 291 -1.11 -9.50 13.70
C PHE A 291 -1.26 -9.05 15.15
N PRO A 292 -0.35 -8.21 15.67
CA PRO A 292 -0.46 -7.70 17.03
C PRO A 292 -1.70 -6.82 17.19
N LYS A 293 -2.29 -6.87 18.37
CA LYS A 293 -3.26 -5.87 18.83
C LYS A 293 -2.50 -4.67 19.36
N LEU A 294 -2.83 -3.48 18.89
CA LEU A 294 -2.25 -2.21 19.30
C LEU A 294 -3.29 -1.11 19.15
N LYS A 295 -3.08 0.02 19.83
CA LYS A 295 -3.93 1.21 19.68
C LYS A 295 -3.66 1.83 18.30
N LEU A 296 -4.72 2.09 17.54
CA LEU A 296 -4.62 2.69 16.20
C LEU A 296 -5.41 3.99 16.15
N TYR A 297 -4.72 5.07 15.81
CA TYR A 297 -5.35 6.34 15.44
C TYR A 297 -5.80 6.29 13.98
N THR A 298 -6.82 7.07 13.62
CA THR A 298 -7.28 7.19 12.24
C THR A 298 -6.91 8.55 11.67
N VAL A 299 -6.82 8.64 10.34
CA VAL A 299 -6.55 9.92 9.66
C VAL A 299 -7.72 10.88 9.85
N ASP A 300 -8.95 10.36 9.83
CA ASP A 300 -10.16 11.14 9.99
C ASP A 300 -10.23 11.78 11.38
N ASP A 301 -10.07 10.99 12.45
CA ASP A 301 -10.20 11.49 13.82
C ASP A 301 -9.05 12.43 14.22
N THR A 302 -7.82 12.14 13.77
CA THR A 302 -6.62 12.88 14.23
C THR A 302 -6.29 14.09 13.35
N PHE A 303 -6.56 14.00 12.04
CA PHE A 303 -6.11 15.00 11.06
C PHE A 303 -7.25 15.63 10.26
N GLY A 304 -8.52 15.24 10.49
CA GLY A 304 -9.67 15.73 9.74
C GLY A 304 -9.74 15.19 8.31
N GLY A 305 -9.13 14.02 8.08
CA GLY A 305 -9.13 13.35 6.79
C GLY A 305 -7.95 13.69 5.89
N TRP A 306 -7.81 12.92 4.81
CA TRP A 306 -6.63 12.94 3.94
C TRP A 306 -6.37 14.27 3.24
N THR A 307 -7.41 14.99 2.84
CA THR A 307 -7.25 16.31 2.20
C THR A 307 -6.57 17.31 3.15
N GLN A 308 -7.00 17.36 4.41
CA GLN A 308 -6.44 18.27 5.40
C GLN A 308 -5.03 17.82 5.82
N ALA A 309 -4.85 16.53 6.08
CA ALA A 309 -3.55 15.96 6.41
C ALA A 309 -2.50 16.27 5.34
N GLN A 310 -2.83 16.03 4.06
CA GLN A 310 -1.92 16.30 2.95
C GLN A 310 -1.60 17.79 2.82
N LYS A 311 -2.62 18.66 2.87
CA LYS A 311 -2.43 20.11 2.75
C LYS A 311 -1.53 20.66 3.84
N THR A 312 -1.75 20.25 5.09
CA THR A 312 -0.96 20.73 6.23
C THR A 312 0.47 20.18 6.21
N HIS A 313 0.63 18.88 6.02
CA HIS A 313 1.92 18.24 6.30
C HIS A 313 2.82 18.07 5.09
N PHE A 314 2.26 17.77 3.91
CA PHE A 314 3.02 17.18 2.79
C PHE A 314 3.03 18.01 1.50
N ALA A 315 2.08 18.95 1.33
CA ALA A 315 2.11 19.91 0.23
C ALA A 315 3.41 20.75 0.25
N ASP A 316 3.71 21.41 -0.86
CA ASP A 316 4.89 22.27 -0.95
C ASP A 316 4.75 23.46 0.01
N GLY A 317 5.79 23.67 0.83
CA GLY A 317 5.76 24.62 1.94
C GLY A 317 4.99 24.12 3.18
N GLY A 318 4.53 22.87 3.18
CA GLY A 318 3.89 22.22 4.30
C GLY A 318 4.85 21.95 5.48
N VAL A 319 4.33 21.37 6.55
CA VAL A 319 5.12 21.16 7.78
C VAL A 319 6.38 20.32 7.52
N PHE A 320 6.31 19.28 6.69
CA PHE A 320 7.46 18.44 6.38
C PHE A 320 8.65 19.25 5.80
N ASP A 321 8.38 20.17 4.88
CA ASP A 321 9.42 21.01 4.25
C ASP A 321 10.07 21.98 5.24
N SER A 322 9.35 22.32 6.32
CA SER A 322 9.88 23.17 7.39
C SER A 322 10.80 22.42 8.37
N ILE A 323 10.68 21.09 8.46
CA ILE A 323 11.41 20.28 9.45
C ILE A 323 12.52 19.42 8.85
N TYR A 324 12.48 19.17 7.53
CA TYR A 324 13.48 18.39 6.82
C TYR A 324 13.97 19.16 5.59
N LYS A 325 15.29 19.35 5.50
CA LYS A 325 15.96 19.82 4.29
C LYS A 325 16.91 18.71 3.84
N PRO A 326 16.87 18.29 2.57
CA PRO A 326 17.87 17.37 2.03
C PRO A 326 19.27 17.92 2.30
N GLN A 327 20.15 17.09 2.86
CA GLN A 327 21.57 17.40 2.96
C GLN A 327 22.27 17.08 1.64
#